data_AF-K1YBK9-F1
#
_entry.id   AF-K1YBK9-F1
#
_cell.length_a   1.000
_cell.length_b   1.000
_cell.length_c   1.000
_cell.angle_alpha   90.00
_cell.angle_beta   90.00
_cell.angle_gamma   90.00
#
_symmetry.space_group_name_H-M   'P 1'
#
loop_
_entity.id
_entity.type
_entity.pdbx_description
1 polymer ?
#
loop_
_entity_poly.entity_id
_entity_poly.type
_entity_poly.pdbx_seq_one_letter_code
_entity_poly.pdbx_strand_id
1 'polypeptide(L)'
;TAHDDQMAEMADLAIPVASFSEYCGSVVNCDNILQSFAKAVTRNNDFADIGAIAAGLGSPLQTEAERFAELGKYIGALKDIKPDGIPAEGLNLNESEATNVKA
;
A
#
# COMPACT_ATOMS: atom_id res chain seq x y z
N THR A 1 -14.72 8.75 0.94
CA THR A 1 -13.61 8.53 -0.01
C THR A 1 -12.58 9.64 0.17
N ALA A 2 -11.34 9.47 -0.32
CA ALA A 2 -10.34 10.55 -0.31
C ALA A 2 -10.72 11.69 -1.28
N HIS A 3 -11.43 11.34 -2.36
CA HIS A 3 -11.96 12.24 -3.38
C HIS A 3 -13.42 11.88 -3.65
N ASP A 4 -14.24 12.89 -3.89
CA ASP A 4 -15.63 12.71 -4.32
C ASP A 4 -15.66 12.76 -5.85
N ASP A 5 -16.05 11.64 -6.47
CA ASP A 5 -16.05 11.47 -7.92
C ASP A 5 -17.25 10.62 -8.37
N GLN A 6 -17.44 10.51 -9.68
CA GLN A 6 -18.55 9.75 -10.25
C GLN A 6 -18.53 8.26 -9.85
N MET A 7 -17.36 7.70 -9.53
CA MET A 7 -17.27 6.30 -9.09
C MET A 7 -17.79 6.15 -7.66
N ALA A 8 -17.51 7.12 -6.79
CA ALA A 8 -18.04 7.16 -5.44
C ALA A 8 -19.57 7.29 -5.43
N GLU A 9 -20.14 8.10 -6.34
CA GLU A 9 -21.59 8.28 -6.47
C GLU A 9 -22.33 7.03 -6.94
N MET A 10 -21.67 6.20 -7.76
CA MET A 10 -22.26 4.99 -8.33
C MET A 10 -22.07 3.74 -7.44
N ALA A 11 -21.30 3.84 -6.35
CA ALA A 11 -20.97 2.69 -5.51
C ALA A 11 -22.10 2.36 -4.51
N ASP A 12 -22.42 1.07 -4.37
CA ASP A 12 -23.32 0.59 -3.30
C ASP A 12 -22.74 0.80 -1.89
N LEU A 13 -21.40 0.85 -1.79
CA LEU A 13 -20.67 1.13 -0.57
C LEU A 13 -19.38 1.89 -0.90
N ALA A 14 -19.20 3.06 -0.29
CA ALA A 14 -17.99 3.87 -0.44
C ALA A 14 -17.25 3.99 0.91
N ILE A 15 -16.00 3.50 0.95
CA ILE A 15 -15.17 3.51 2.16
C ILE A 15 -14.17 4.68 2.09
N PRO A 16 -14.17 5.63 3.03
CA PRO A 16 -13.13 6.65 3.10
C PRO A 16 -11.80 6.04 3.56
N VAL A 17 -10.74 6.34 2.81
CA VAL A 17 -9.35 5.93 3.10
C VAL A 17 -8.44 7.15 3.05
N ALA A 18 -7.26 7.04 3.68
CA ALA A 18 -6.23 8.07 3.65
C ALA A 18 -5.70 8.29 2.21
N SER A 19 -5.46 9.55 1.85
CA SER A 19 -4.75 9.91 0.61
C SER A 19 -3.23 9.75 0.78
N PHE A 20 -2.47 9.76 -0.31
CA PHE A 20 -1.01 9.53 -0.32
C PHE A 20 -0.23 10.34 0.73
N SER A 21 -0.59 11.60 0.97
CA SER A 21 0.09 12.45 1.96
C SER A 21 -0.30 12.15 3.41
N GLU A 22 -1.31 11.32 3.65
CA GLU A 22 -1.93 11.06 4.96
C GLU A 22 -1.56 9.70 5.55
N TYR A 23 -0.82 8.85 4.82
CA TYR A 23 -0.26 7.59 5.30
C TYR A 23 1.19 7.43 4.85
N CYS A 24 1.85 6.36 5.31
CA CYS A 24 3.16 5.96 4.84
C CYS A 24 3.05 4.61 4.13
N GLY A 25 3.85 4.40 3.09
CA GLY A 25 3.76 3.19 2.30
C GLY A 25 4.88 3.07 1.29
N SER A 26 4.65 2.25 0.28
CA SER A 26 5.58 2.08 -0.84
C SER A 26 4.86 2.13 -2.18
N VAL A 27 5.54 2.64 -3.19
CA VAL A 27 5.04 2.75 -4.58
C VAL A 27 6.11 2.26 -5.54
N VAL A 28 5.68 1.68 -6.67
CA VAL A 28 6.58 1.32 -7.76
C VAL A 28 6.39 2.32 -8.90
N ASN A 29 7.47 2.99 -9.30
CA ASN A 29 7.42 3.98 -10.38
C ASN A 29 7.54 3.34 -11.78
N CYS A 30 7.52 4.17 -12.83
CA CYS A 30 7.61 3.72 -14.22
C CYS A 30 8.93 3.01 -14.55
N ASP A 31 9.99 3.28 -13.79
CA ASP A 31 11.33 2.70 -13.93
C ASP A 31 11.49 1.42 -13.10
N ASN A 32 10.39 0.87 -12.58
CA ASN A 32 10.35 -0.31 -11.71
C ASN A 32 11.11 -0.13 -10.38
N ILE A 33 11.26 1.10 -9.92
CA ILE A 33 11.88 1.39 -8.62
C ILE A 33 10.78 1.40 -7.56
N LEU A 34 10.89 0.51 -6.59
CA LEU A 34 10.11 0.52 -5.36
C LEU A 34 10.65 1.61 -4.43
N GLN A 35 9.81 2.58 -4.09
CA GLN A 35 10.16 3.72 -3.25
C GLN A 35 9.26 3.75 -2.03
N SER A 36 9.81 4.10 -0.87
CA SER A 36 9.02 4.35 0.34
C SER A 36 8.68 5.84 0.46
N PHE A 37 7.54 6.15 1.06
CA PHE A 37 7.14 7.52 1.38
C PHE A 37 6.62 7.60 2.80
N ALA A 38 6.85 8.74 3.43
CA ALA A 38 6.40 9.02 4.78
C ALA A 38 5.11 9.86 4.77
N LYS A 39 4.30 9.70 5.82
CA LYS A 39 3.13 10.54 6.08
C LYS A 39 3.58 12.00 6.21
N ALA A 40 2.97 12.88 5.42
CA ALA A 40 3.27 14.31 5.40
C ALA A 40 2.25 15.14 6.17
N VAL A 41 1.00 14.68 6.24
CA VAL A 41 -0.14 15.39 6.83
C VAL A 41 -0.87 14.49 7.81
N THR A 42 -1.16 15.01 9.00
CA THR A 42 -2.02 14.36 9.99
C THR A 42 -3.33 15.13 10.10
N ARG A 43 -4.47 14.46 9.95
CA ARG A 43 -5.78 15.06 10.18
C ARG A 43 -6.13 15.00 11.66
N ASN A 44 -7.03 15.87 12.10
CA ASN A 44 -7.57 15.81 13.47
C ASN A 44 -8.22 14.46 13.79
N ASN A 45 -8.84 13.84 12.77
CA ASN A 45 -9.34 12.47 12.81
C ASN A 45 -8.70 11.70 11.66
N ASP A 46 -7.84 10.73 11.99
CA ASP A 46 -7.22 9.87 10.99
C ASP A 46 -8.26 8.94 10.36
N PHE A 47 -8.15 8.73 9.04
CA PHE A 47 -8.95 7.72 8.36
C PHE A 47 -8.45 6.32 8.72
N ALA A 48 -9.37 5.35 8.68
CA ALA A 48 -9.04 3.97 8.94
C ALA A 48 -8.10 3.41 7.85
N ASP A 49 -7.12 2.62 8.29
CA ASP A 49 -6.23 1.87 7.40
C ASP A 49 -7.03 0.80 6.64
N ILE A 50 -6.84 0.71 5.34
CA ILE A 50 -7.60 -0.24 4.50
C ILE A 50 -7.30 -1.69 4.88
N GLY A 51 -6.09 -1.99 5.34
CA GLY A 51 -5.71 -3.29 5.86
C GLY A 51 -6.44 -3.64 7.17
N ALA A 52 -6.62 -2.68 8.06
CA ALA A 52 -7.42 -2.86 9.28
C ALA A 52 -8.91 -3.09 8.96
N ILE A 53 -9.45 -2.37 7.98
CA ILE A 53 -10.82 -2.58 7.50
C ILE A 53 -10.97 -3.99 6.92
N ALA A 54 -10.05 -4.41 6.04
CA ALA A 54 -10.06 -5.75 5.45
C ALA A 54 -9.97 -6.84 6.53
N ALA A 55 -9.13 -6.66 7.55
CA ALA A 55 -9.03 -7.57 8.69
C ALA A 55 -10.37 -7.72 9.42
N GLY A 56 -11.07 -6.60 9.68
CA GLY A 56 -12.41 -6.59 10.29
C GLY A 56 -13.50 -7.23 9.43
N LEU A 57 -13.32 -7.25 8.11
CA LEU A 57 -14.21 -7.92 7.15
C LEU A 57 -13.86 -9.40 6.94
N GLY A 58 -12.90 -9.95 7.70
CA GLY A 58 -12.55 -11.38 7.67
C GLY A 58 -11.42 -11.73 6.70
N SER A 59 -10.58 -10.78 6.31
CA SER A 59 -9.34 -11.06 5.56
C SER A 59 -8.51 -12.15 6.25
N PRO A 60 -7.88 -13.09 5.53
CA PRO A 60 -6.96 -14.04 6.12
C PRO A 60 -5.66 -13.36 6.62
N LEU A 61 -5.36 -12.16 6.15
CA LEU A 61 -4.21 -11.34 6.56
C LEU A 61 -4.70 -10.29 7.56
N GLN A 62 -4.32 -10.45 8.82
CA GLN A 62 -4.82 -9.66 9.95
C GLN A 62 -3.84 -8.56 10.35
N THR A 63 -2.55 -8.75 10.09
CA THR A 63 -1.47 -7.83 10.48
C THR A 63 -0.71 -7.29 9.27
N GLU A 64 -0.04 -6.15 9.44
CA GLU A 64 0.84 -5.57 8.42
C GLU A 64 2.02 -6.50 8.08
N ALA A 65 2.56 -7.20 9.09
CA ALA A 65 3.63 -8.17 8.89
C ALA A 65 3.19 -9.35 8.00
N GLU A 66 1.97 -9.87 8.18
CA GLU A 66 1.42 -10.92 7.31
C GLU A 66 1.21 -10.42 5.88
N ARG A 67 0.72 -9.18 5.72
CA ARG A 67 0.55 -8.56 4.41
C ARG A 67 1.89 -8.38 3.68
N PHE A 68 2.91 -7.91 4.39
CA PHE A 68 4.25 -7.74 3.83
C PHE A 68 4.89 -9.10 3.47
N ALA A 69 4.74 -10.11 4.34
CA ALA A 69 5.21 -11.46 4.07
C ALA A 69 4.52 -12.07 2.83
N GLU A 70 3.23 -11.79 2.63
CA GLU A 70 2.50 -12.21 1.43
C GLU A 70 3.08 -11.54 0.16
N LEU A 71 3.36 -10.24 0.21
CA LEU A 71 4.01 -9.51 -0.90
C LEU A 71 5.37 -10.12 -1.26
N GLY A 72 6.18 -10.50 -0.26
CA GLY A 72 7.48 -11.14 -0.46
C GLY A 72 7.44 -12.49 -1.19
N LYS A 73 6.26 -13.15 -1.28
CA LYS A 73 6.10 -14.35 -2.10
C LYS A 73 6.13 -14.05 -3.60
N TYR A 74 5.71 -12.86 -4.00
CA TYR A 74 5.58 -12.42 -5.40
C TYR A 74 6.69 -11.46 -5.83
N ILE A 75 7.29 -10.76 -4.88
CA ILE A 75 8.37 -9.79 -5.10
C ILE A 75 9.63 -10.33 -4.44
N GLY A 76 10.49 -10.99 -5.22
CA GLY A 76 11.72 -11.63 -4.73
C GLY A 76 12.64 -10.64 -4.01
N ALA A 77 12.72 -9.41 -4.53
CA ALA A 77 13.48 -8.32 -3.94
C ALA A 77 13.08 -7.97 -2.48
N LEU A 78 11.86 -8.32 -2.03
CA LEU A 78 11.39 -8.08 -0.66
C LEU A 78 11.70 -9.20 0.34
N LYS A 79 12.18 -10.37 -0.10
CA LYS A 79 12.32 -11.56 0.77
C LYS A 79 13.25 -11.34 1.97
N ASP A 80 14.30 -10.56 1.78
CA ASP A 80 15.33 -10.32 2.78
C ASP A 80 15.26 -8.90 3.37
N ILE A 81 14.23 -8.14 3.01
CA ILE A 81 14.04 -6.74 3.42
C ILE A 81 12.88 -6.68 4.41
N LYS A 82 13.06 -5.97 5.52
CA LYS A 82 11.96 -5.61 6.41
C LYS A 82 11.22 -4.39 5.85
N PRO A 83 9.94 -4.15 6.19
CA PRO A 83 9.19 -2.99 5.69
C PRO A 83 9.93 -1.65 5.86
N ASP A 84 10.61 -1.49 6.99
CA ASP A 84 11.43 -0.35 7.39
C ASP A 84 12.85 -0.36 6.80
N GLY A 85 13.22 -1.40 6.05
CA GLY A 85 14.52 -1.59 5.42
C GLY A 85 14.58 -1.24 3.94
N ILE A 86 13.51 -0.71 3.35
CA ILE A 86 13.52 -0.25 1.95
C ILE A 86 14.45 0.98 1.85
N PRO A 87 15.51 0.94 1.01
CA PRO A 87 16.45 2.05 0.87
C PRO A 87 15.77 3.35 0.44
N ALA A 88 16.32 4.50 0.86
CA ALA A 88 15.77 5.80 0.50
C ALA A 88 15.90 6.09 -1.01
N GLU A 89 16.96 5.57 -1.64
CA GLU A 89 17.15 5.56 -3.09
C GLU A 89 16.19 4.63 -3.85
N GLY A 90 15.46 3.78 -3.13
CA GLY A 90 14.54 2.79 -3.66
C GLY A 90 15.22 1.47 -4.06
N LEU A 91 14.40 0.49 -4.40
CA LEU A 91 14.80 -0.87 -4.77
C LEU A 91 14.40 -1.16 -6.22
N ASN A 92 15.36 -1.50 -7.06
CA ASN A 92 15.08 -1.82 -8.47
C ASN A 92 14.48 -3.23 -8.59
N LEU A 93 13.24 -3.30 -9.06
CA LEU A 93 12.51 -4.54 -9.30
C LEU A 93 12.75 -5.02 -10.73
N ASN A 94 12.85 -6.34 -10.92
CA ASN A 94 12.89 -6.88 -12.28
C ASN A 94 11.51 -6.79 -12.96
N GLU A 95 11.45 -7.00 -14.29
CA GLU A 95 10.20 -6.88 -15.05
C GLU A 95 9.08 -7.78 -14.53
N SER A 96 9.40 -9.00 -14.10
CA SER A 96 8.40 -9.94 -13.56
C SER A 96 7.86 -9.47 -12.21
N GLU A 97 8.72 -8.92 -11.36
CA GLU A 97 8.36 -8.40 -10.03
C GLU A 97 7.51 -7.13 -10.15
N ALA A 98 7.88 -6.21 -11.05
CA ALA A 98 7.11 -5.00 -11.28
C ALA A 98 5.74 -5.29 -11.92
N THR A 99 5.63 -6.33 -12.77
CA THR A 99 4.37 -6.71 -13.40
C THR A 99 3.36 -7.24 -12.37
N ASN A 100 3.82 -7.98 -11.35
CA ASN A 100 2.97 -8.46 -10.26
C ASN A 100 2.36 -7.33 -9.40
N VAL A 101 2.90 -6.11 -9.50
CA VAL A 101 2.46 -4.93 -8.75
C VAL A 101 1.64 -3.95 -9.60
N LYS A 102 1.76 -4.02 -10.94
CA LYS A 102 1.05 -3.14 -11.89
C LYS A 102 -0.36 -3.64 -12.28
N ALA A 103 -0.76 -4.83 -11.82
CA ALA A 103 -2.02 -5.49 -12.16
C ALA A 103 -3.20 -5.03 -11.29
#